data_AF-A0A972A1D0-F1
#
_entry.id   AF-A0A972A1D0-F1
#
_cell.length_a   1.000
_cell.length_b   1.000
_cell.length_c   1.000
_cell.angle_alpha   90.00
_cell.angle_beta   90.00
_cell.angle_gamma   90.00
#
_symmetry.space_group_name_H-M   'P 1'
#
loop_
_entity.id
_entity.type
_entity.pdbx_description
1 polymer ?
#
loop_
_entity_poly.entity_id
_entity_poly.type
_entity_poly.pdbx_seq_one_letter_code
_entity_poly.pdbx_strand_id
1 'polypeptide(L)' 'MIQVKDQVYYLGLKDWELRSFHGHELSTFNGSSYNTYLIKDEKTVLIDTVWNRHSKQFMDILDKEVGIDNIAG' A
#
# COMPACT_ATOMS: atom_id res chain seq x y z
N MET A 1 -8.67 -5.19 2.20
CA MET A 1 -8.76 -3.71 2.37
C MET A 1 -9.30 -3.33 3.75
N ILE A 2 -9.03 -2.11 4.26
CA ILE A 2 -9.66 -1.56 5.48
C ILE A 2 -10.31 -0.22 5.14
N GLN A 3 -11.60 -0.03 5.45
CA GLN A 3 -12.25 1.27 5.25
C GLN A 3 -11.82 2.27 6.33
N VAL A 4 -11.35 3.45 5.92
CA VAL A 4 -10.86 4.51 6.83
C VAL A 4 -11.86 5.65 6.93
N LYS A 5 -12.54 5.96 5.81
CA LYS A 5 -13.64 6.92 5.71
C LYS A 5 -14.59 6.45 4.60
N ASP A 6 -15.74 7.09 4.46
CA ASP A 6 -16.59 6.88 3.29
C ASP A 6 -15.76 6.95 1.99
N GLN A 7 -15.91 5.92 1.16
CA GLN A 7 -15.21 5.74 -0.13
C GLN A 7 -13.66 5.70 -0.09
N VAL A 8 -13.04 5.84 1.10
CA VAL A 8 -11.58 5.83 1.26
C VAL A 8 -11.14 4.57 2.01
N TYR A 9 -10.26 3.80 1.37
CA TYR A 9 -9.79 2.52 1.85
C TYR A 9 -8.27 2.48 1.95
N TYR A 10 -7.77 1.88 3.00
CA TYR A 10 -6.37 1.50 3.17
C TYR A 10 -6.10 0.13 2.53
N LEU A 11 -5.05 0.08 1.70
CA LEU A 11 -4.53 -1.11 1.03
C LEU A 11 -2.99 -1.24 1.23
N GLY A 12 -2.44 -0.54 2.24
CA GLY A 12 -1.01 -0.58 2.52
C GLY A 12 -0.50 -1.91 3.08
N LEU A 13 0.83 -2.02 3.18
CA LEU A 13 1.52 -3.17 3.74
C LEU A 13 2.24 -2.81 5.04
N LYS A 14 2.22 -3.72 6.00
CA LYS A 14 3.02 -3.63 7.24
C LYS A 14 4.28 -4.47 7.06
N ASP A 15 5.44 -3.88 7.31
CA ASP A 15 6.74 -4.53 7.26
C ASP A 15 7.34 -4.56 8.68
N TRP A 16 7.02 -5.64 9.40
CA TRP A 16 7.50 -5.86 10.77
C TRP A 16 8.95 -6.32 10.83
N GLU A 17 9.50 -6.82 9.72
CA GLU A 17 10.86 -7.34 9.64
C GLU A 17 11.88 -6.27 9.26
N LEU A 18 11.40 -5.11 8.79
CA LEU A 18 12.25 -3.95 8.59
C LEU A 18 12.96 -3.59 9.90
N ARG A 19 14.29 -3.55 9.84
CA ARG A 19 15.17 -3.15 10.94
C ARG A 19 15.95 -1.88 10.64
N SER A 20 16.13 -1.58 9.35
CA SER A 20 16.93 -0.45 8.91
C SER A 20 16.31 0.19 7.67
N PHE A 21 16.24 1.52 7.65
CA PHE A 21 15.78 2.34 6.53
C PHE A 21 16.93 3.28 6.12
N HIS A 22 17.14 3.45 4.81
CA HIS A 22 18.27 4.23 4.26
C HIS A 22 19.66 3.78 4.79
N GLY A 23 19.96 2.48 4.70
CA GLY A 23 21.21 1.94 5.27
C GLY A 23 21.07 1.72 6.77
N HIS A 24 21.94 2.32 7.60
CA HIS A 24 21.91 2.24 9.08
C HIS A 24 21.41 3.53 9.76
N GLU A 25 21.02 4.54 9.00
CA GLU A 25 20.72 5.88 9.52
C GLU A 25 19.44 5.94 10.36
N LEU A 26 18.48 5.05 10.09
CA LEU A 26 17.22 4.94 10.81
C LEU A 26 16.98 3.50 11.24
N SER A 27 17.13 3.23 12.53
CA SER A 27 16.77 1.94 13.13
C SER A 27 15.27 1.91 13.40
N THR A 28 14.53 1.09 12.66
CA THR A 28 13.09 0.86 12.88
C THR A 28 12.91 -0.35 13.79
N PHE A 29 13.12 -0.17 15.10
CA PHE A 29 13.01 -1.27 16.07
C PHE A 29 11.59 -1.87 16.16
N ASN A 30 10.58 -1.15 15.65
CA ASN A 30 9.18 -1.56 15.62
C ASN A 30 8.65 -1.80 14.19
N GLY A 31 9.54 -1.96 13.20
CA GLY A 31 9.17 -2.08 11.79
C GLY A 31 8.66 -0.77 11.18
N SER A 32 8.02 -0.86 10.02
CA SER A 32 7.39 0.27 9.33
C SER A 32 6.15 -0.18 8.55
N SER A 33 5.43 0.77 7.95
CA SER A 33 4.33 0.49 7.02
C SER A 33 4.42 1.37 5.79
N TYR A 34 4.01 0.81 4.65
CA TYR A 34 3.83 1.51 3.39
C TYR A 34 2.35 1.77 3.22
N ASN A 35 1.94 3.03 3.34
CA ASN A 35 0.53 3.39 3.36
C ASN A 35 0.06 3.70 1.94
N THR A 36 -0.79 2.82 1.41
CA THR A 36 -1.45 3.01 0.12
C THR A 36 -2.94 3.15 0.33
N TYR A 37 -3.55 4.10 -0.37
CA TYR A 37 -4.97 4.38 -0.26
C TYR A 37 -5.67 4.23 -1.60
N LEU A 38 -6.93 3.84 -1.52
CA LEU A 38 -7.81 3.70 -2.66
C LEU A 38 -9.05 4.55 -2.41
N ILE A 39 -9.35 5.44 -3.34
CA ILE A 39 -10.59 6.22 -3.35
C ILE A 39 -11.51 5.60 -4.39
N LYS A 40 -12.66 5.10 -3.96
CA LYS A 40 -13.68 4.47 -4.82
C LYS A 40 -14.90 5.40 -4.93
N ASP A 41 -14.90 6.27 -5.93
CA ASP A 41 -16.03 7.14 -6.30
C ASP A 41 -16.45 6.80 -7.76
N GLU A 42 -16.93 7.76 -8.55
CA GLU A 42 -17.17 7.60 -10.00
C GLU A 42 -15.98 6.97 -10.74
N LYS A 43 -14.76 7.24 -10.25
CA LYS A 43 -13.54 6.56 -10.65
C LYS A 43 -12.84 5.96 -9.44
N THR A 44 -12.14 4.86 -9.66
CA THR A 44 -11.25 4.28 -8.65
C THR A 44 -9.85 4.88 -8.81
N VAL A 45 -9.33 5.54 -7.78
CA VAL A 45 -8.02 6.19 -7.78
C VAL A 45 -7.12 5.53 -6.74
N LEU A 46 -5.88 5.22 -7.14
CA LEU A 46 -4.83 4.72 -6.26
C LEU A 46 -3.88 5.86 -5.85
N ILE A 47 -3.67 6.02 -4.55
CA ILE A 47 -2.76 7.01 -3.97
C ILE A 47 -1.57 6.28 -3.35
N ASP A 48 -0.38 6.66 -3.83
CA ASP A 48 0.92 6.07 -3.48
C ASP A 48 1.01 4.56 -3.75
N THR A 49 2.22 4.04 -3.60
CA THR A 49 2.55 2.63 -3.76
C THR A 49 3.51 2.19 -2.67
N VAL A 50 3.83 0.89 -2.65
CA VAL A 50 4.76 0.32 -1.68
C VAL A 50 6.21 0.35 -2.18
N TRP A 51 7.16 0.11 -1.28
CA TRP A 51 8.55 -0.08 -1.68
C TRP A 51 8.70 -1.26 -2.65
N ASN A 52 9.60 -1.12 -3.65
CA ASN A 52 9.80 -2.08 -4.72
C ASN A 52 10.02 -3.54 -4.25
N ARG A 53 10.60 -3.76 -3.07
CA ARG A 53 10.75 -5.12 -2.50
C ARG A 53 9.42 -5.85 -2.30
N HIS A 54 8.35 -5.09 -2.10
CA HIS A 54 6.99 -5.58 -1.89
C HIS A 54 6.11 -5.42 -3.13
N SER A 55 6.67 -4.99 -4.28
CA SER A 55 5.90 -4.68 -5.50
C SER A 55 5.07 -5.86 -5.98
N LYS A 56 5.68 -7.05 -6.07
CA LYS A 56 4.98 -8.27 -6.50
C LYS A 56 3.78 -8.59 -5.60
N GLN A 57 4.02 -8.65 -4.28
CA GLN A 57 2.95 -8.92 -3.31
C GLN A 57 1.84 -7.87 -3.39
N PHE A 58 2.22 -6.60 -3.52
CA PHE A 58 1.26 -5.51 -3.62
C PHE A 58 0.43 -5.60 -4.91
N MET A 59 1.04 -5.93 -6.05
CA MET A 59 0.32 -6.15 -7.30
C MET A 59 -0.67 -7.32 -7.22
N ASP A 60 -0.26 -8.43 -6.60
CA ASP A 60 -1.16 -9.59 -6.38
C ASP A 60 -2.37 -9.21 -5.52
N ILE A 61 -2.17 -8.40 -4.47
CA ILE A 61 -3.24 -7.89 -3.61
C ILE A 61 -4.13 -6.90 -4.36
N LEU A 62 -3.52 -5.98 -5.12
CA LEU A 62 -4.23 -4.94 -5.87
C LEU A 62 -5.15 -5.56 -6.92
N ASP A 63 -4.65 -6.52 -7.69
CA ASP A 63 -5.44 -7.22 -8.70
C ASP A 63 -6.56 -8.04 -8.06
N LYS A 64 -6.27 -8.75 -6.98
CA LYS A 64 -7.27 -9.55 -6.25
C LYS A 64 -8.40 -8.70 -5.64
N GLU A 65 -8.08 -7.54 -5.06
CA GLU A 65 -9.05 -6.73 -4.30
C GLU A 65 -9.76 -5.66 -5.15
N VAL A 66 -9.14 -5.22 -6.24
CA VAL A 66 -9.60 -4.10 -7.07
C VAL A 66 -9.73 -4.47 -8.53
N GLY A 67 -8.83 -5.31 -9.06
CA GLY A 67 -8.64 -5.53 -10.50
C GLY A 67 -7.92 -4.34 -11.12
N ILE A 68 -6.73 -4.57 -11.69
CA ILE A 68 -5.85 -3.48 -12.14
C ILE A 68 -6.53 -2.60 -13.20
N ASP A 69 -7.31 -3.20 -14.08
CA ASP A 69 -8.00 -2.51 -15.18
C ASP A 69 -9.10 -1.54 -14.69
N ASN A 70 -9.49 -1.63 -13.41
CA ASN A 70 -10.51 -0.75 -12.82
C ASN A 70 -9.91 0.55 -12.23
N ILE A 71 -8.58 0.67 -12.17
CA ILE A 71 -7.90 1.84 -11.62
C ILE A 71 -7.74 2.88 -12.72
N ALA A 72 -8.15 4.11 -12.43
CA ALA A 72 -8.00 5.22 -13.37
C ALA A 72 -6.52 5.50 -13.65
N GLY A 73 -6.17 5.54 -14.93
CA GLY A 73 -4.89 6.06 -15.44
C GLY A 73 -4.91 7.57 -15.64
#